data_AF-A0A8J6M4C5-F1
#
_entry.id   AF-A0A8J6M4C5-F1
#
_cell.length_a   1.000
_cell.length_b   1.000
_cell.length_c   1.000
_cell.angle_alpha   90.00
_cell.angle_beta   90.00
_cell.angle_gamma   90.00
#
_symmetry.space_group_name_H-M   'P 1'
#
loop_
_entity.id
_entity.type
_entity.pdbx_description
1 polymer ?
#
loop_
_entity_poly.entity_id
_entity_poly.type
_entity_poly.pdbx_seq_one_letter_code
_entity_poly.pdbx_strand_id
1 'polypeptide(L)'
;MAKRCVFCGKNLSFFDDKTLLCGNALQRVCTACWAELQDLDQEERAHRALDTGRAEEPEVIQAYLDRLEQMRQAQARAREALKTDKRCLRCGGVMERYGRKKFHLGEESLFGTVARDGLFASWLTVDILRCADCGRAEFFLPEPPEMGSVPNIPEEQVVCPVCGAKHSPLINCPNCALNRRSVQSEPPRGGGKKPPWEK
;
A
#
# COMPACT_ATOMS: atom_id res chain seq x y z
N MET A 1 21.02 -48.64 -31.50
CA MET A 1 21.45 -47.27 -31.89
C MET A 1 22.65 -46.87 -31.05
N ALA A 2 23.65 -46.21 -31.63
CA ALA A 2 24.81 -45.75 -30.87
C ALA A 2 24.41 -44.59 -29.94
N LYS A 3 24.85 -44.63 -28.68
CA LYS A 3 24.67 -43.53 -27.73
C LYS A 3 25.47 -42.33 -28.23
N ARG A 4 24.86 -41.16 -28.35
CA ARG A 4 25.52 -39.93 -28.81
C ARG A 4 25.37 -38.84 -27.77
N CYS A 5 26.38 -37.97 -27.69
CA CYS A 5 26.30 -36.77 -26.88
C CYS A 5 25.26 -35.80 -27.45
N VAL A 6 24.35 -35.32 -26.61
CA VAL A 6 23.29 -34.37 -26.99
C VAL A 6 23.86 -33.05 -27.52
N PHE A 7 24.98 -32.56 -26.96
CA PHE A 7 25.57 -31.28 -27.35
C PHE A 7 26.48 -31.39 -28.59
N CYS A 8 27.52 -32.24 -28.54
CA CYS A 8 28.51 -32.31 -29.63
C CYS A 8 28.24 -33.42 -30.66
N GLY A 9 27.36 -34.38 -30.38
CA GLY A 9 26.96 -35.43 -31.33
C GLY A 9 27.95 -36.57 -31.48
N LYS A 10 29.09 -36.52 -30.79
CA LYS A 10 30.08 -37.59 -30.75
C LYS A 10 29.44 -38.87 -30.20
N ASN A 11 29.79 -40.02 -30.79
CA ASN A 11 29.40 -41.32 -30.25
C ASN A 11 30.08 -41.51 -28.89
N LEU A 12 29.34 -41.96 -27.89
CA LEU A 12 29.82 -42.16 -26.53
C LEU A 12 30.38 -43.55 -26.37
N SER A 13 31.62 -43.62 -25.88
CA SER A 13 32.23 -44.84 -25.38
C SER A 13 31.78 -45.11 -23.93
N PHE A 14 32.01 -46.31 -23.41
CA PHE A 14 31.68 -46.63 -22.02
C PHE A 14 32.38 -45.71 -20.99
N PHE A 15 33.57 -45.19 -21.32
CA PHE A 15 34.33 -44.29 -20.45
C PHE A 15 33.90 -42.82 -20.57
N ASP A 16 33.17 -42.47 -21.63
CA ASP A 16 32.73 -41.09 -21.92
C ASP A 16 31.24 -40.84 -21.66
N ASP A 17 30.46 -41.82 -21.19
CA ASP A 17 29.02 -41.72 -20.96
C ASP A 17 28.74 -41.03 -19.60
N LYS A 18 28.55 -39.71 -19.62
CA LYS A 18 28.12 -38.91 -18.47
C LYS A 18 26.67 -38.47 -18.65
N THR A 19 26.01 -38.13 -17.54
CA THR A 19 24.64 -37.58 -17.54
C THR A 19 24.62 -36.18 -16.96
N LEU A 20 23.77 -35.33 -17.54
CA LEU A 20 23.62 -33.95 -17.14
C LEU A 20 22.14 -33.55 -17.21
N LEU A 21 21.64 -32.88 -16.16
CA LEU A 21 20.23 -32.54 -16.03
C LEU A 21 19.91 -31.25 -16.82
N CYS A 22 19.11 -31.37 -17.88
CA CYS A 22 18.62 -30.23 -18.67
C CYS A 22 17.10 -30.16 -18.56
N GLY A 23 16.57 -29.10 -17.97
CA GLY A 23 15.11 -28.88 -17.88
C GLY A 23 14.32 -30.11 -17.41
N ASN A 24 14.70 -30.68 -16.27
CA ASN A 24 14.15 -31.92 -15.68
C ASN A 24 14.34 -33.22 -16.47
N ALA A 25 15.01 -33.22 -17.62
CA ALA A 25 15.38 -34.42 -18.35
C ALA A 25 16.89 -34.72 -18.21
N LEU A 26 17.26 -35.98 -18.03
CA LEU A 26 18.67 -36.39 -18.00
C LEU A 26 19.19 -36.58 -19.43
N GLN A 27 20.23 -35.83 -19.79
CA GLN A 27 20.84 -35.85 -21.11
C GLN A 27 22.16 -36.59 -21.08
N ARG A 28 22.41 -37.44 -22.08
CA ARG A 28 23.71 -38.09 -22.27
C ARG A 28 24.72 -37.13 -22.87
N VAL A 29 25.87 -37.02 -22.24
CA VAL A 29 26.92 -36.07 -22.63
C VAL A 29 28.29 -36.72 -22.56
N CYS A 30 29.23 -36.25 -23.39
CA CYS A 30 30.62 -36.66 -23.25
C CYS A 30 31.26 -35.95 -22.05
N THR A 31 32.40 -36.47 -21.57
CA THR A 31 33.20 -35.90 -20.48
C THR A 31 33.55 -34.43 -20.69
N ALA A 32 33.92 -34.03 -21.90
CA ALA A 32 34.23 -32.64 -22.23
C ALA A 32 33.01 -31.72 -22.10
N CYS A 33 31.87 -32.06 -22.74
CA CYS A 33 30.65 -31.27 -22.63
C CYS A 33 30.09 -31.25 -21.20
N TRP A 34 30.26 -32.34 -20.44
CA TRP A 34 29.89 -32.37 -19.03
C TRP A 34 30.70 -31.35 -18.23
N ALA A 35 32.03 -31.35 -18.39
CA ALA A 35 32.92 -30.43 -17.68
C ALA A 35 32.65 -28.96 -18.01
N GLU A 36 32.31 -28.64 -19.27
CA GLU A 36 32.00 -27.28 -19.72
C GLU A 36 30.62 -26.79 -19.25
N LEU A 37 29.64 -27.69 -19.14
CA LEU A 37 28.23 -27.31 -18.96
C LEU A 37 27.70 -27.60 -17.55
N GLN A 38 28.40 -28.36 -16.71
CA GLN A 38 27.88 -28.76 -15.39
C GLN A 38 27.53 -27.58 -14.47
N ASP A 39 28.29 -26.48 -14.57
CA ASP A 39 28.15 -25.32 -13.70
C ASP A 39 27.14 -24.29 -14.23
N LEU A 40 26.62 -24.51 -15.44
CA LEU A 40 25.54 -23.68 -15.98
C LEU A 40 24.22 -23.98 -15.25
N ASP A 41 23.39 -22.95 -15.17
CA ASP A 41 22.04 -23.10 -14.67
C ASP A 41 21.22 -24.08 -15.54
N GLN A 42 20.17 -24.63 -14.94
CA GLN A 42 19.38 -25.68 -15.57
C GLN A 42 18.58 -25.17 -16.79
N GLU A 43 18.26 -23.87 -16.83
CA GLU A 43 17.50 -23.23 -17.90
C GLU A 43 18.37 -23.02 -19.14
N GLU A 44 19.59 -22.53 -18.97
CA GLU A 44 20.58 -22.38 -20.05
C GLU A 44 20.92 -23.75 -20.65
N ARG A 45 21.11 -24.78 -19.81
CA ARG A 45 21.35 -26.15 -20.29
C ARG A 45 20.14 -26.73 -21.03
N ALA A 46 18.92 -26.38 -20.62
CA ALA A 46 17.68 -26.75 -21.30
C ALA A 46 17.61 -26.13 -22.70
N HIS A 47 17.82 -24.81 -22.82
CA HIS A 47 17.86 -24.14 -24.11
C HIS A 47 18.90 -24.75 -25.05
N ARG A 48 20.14 -24.90 -24.59
CA ARG A 48 21.22 -25.49 -25.41
C ARG A 48 20.93 -26.93 -25.82
N ALA A 49 20.26 -27.73 -24.98
CA ALA A 49 19.90 -29.10 -25.32
C ALA A 49 18.80 -29.15 -26.39
N LEU A 50 17.83 -28.23 -26.35
CA LEU A 50 16.79 -28.13 -27.36
C LEU A 50 17.34 -27.61 -28.70
N ASP A 51 18.21 -26.61 -28.66
CA ASP A 51 18.85 -26.02 -29.86
C ASP A 51 19.63 -27.05 -30.68
N THR A 52 20.11 -28.12 -30.04
CA THR A 52 20.86 -29.17 -30.75
C THR A 52 19.97 -30.11 -31.57
N GLY A 53 18.64 -30.09 -31.35
CA GLY A 53 17.68 -31.03 -31.94
C GLY A 53 17.88 -32.49 -31.54
N ARG A 54 18.72 -32.77 -30.52
CA ARG A 54 19.15 -34.12 -30.11
C ARG A 54 18.79 -34.46 -28.67
N ALA A 55 18.05 -33.58 -27.99
CA ALA A 55 17.64 -33.81 -26.61
C ALA A 55 16.85 -35.12 -26.46
N GLU A 56 17.15 -35.86 -25.41
CA GLU A 56 16.27 -36.90 -24.88
C GLU A 56 15.06 -36.20 -24.24
N GLU A 57 13.85 -36.63 -24.61
CA GLU A 57 12.60 -36.08 -24.09
C GLU A 57 12.46 -34.54 -24.24
N PRO A 58 12.55 -33.99 -25.47
CA PRO A 58 12.51 -32.55 -25.70
C PRO A 58 11.21 -31.91 -25.18
N GLU A 59 10.10 -32.67 -25.16
CA GLU A 59 8.82 -32.22 -24.61
C GLU A 59 8.91 -31.92 -23.09
N VAL A 60 9.68 -32.71 -22.33
CA VAL A 60 9.89 -32.49 -20.89
C VAL A 60 10.69 -31.23 -20.65
N ILE A 61 11.75 -31.03 -21.44
CA ILE A 61 12.59 -29.83 -21.38
C ILE A 61 11.77 -28.58 -21.73
N GLN A 62 10.96 -28.65 -22.77
CA GLN A 62 10.08 -27.55 -23.17
C GLN A 62 9.06 -27.22 -22.06
N ALA A 63 8.40 -28.23 -21.48
CA ALA A 63 7.45 -28.03 -20.40
C ALA A 63 8.09 -27.39 -19.15
N TYR A 64 9.37 -27.66 -18.88
CA TYR A 64 10.12 -26.98 -17.82
C TYR A 64 10.31 -25.48 -18.12
N LEU A 65 10.74 -25.14 -19.35
CA LEU A 65 10.94 -23.75 -19.77
C LEU A 65 9.62 -22.98 -19.76
N ASP A 66 8.55 -23.57 -20.29
CA ASP A 66 7.22 -22.97 -20.30
C ASP A 66 6.73 -22.68 -18.87
N ARG A 67 7.00 -23.58 -17.92
CA ARG A 67 6.66 -23.37 -16.50
C ARG A 67 7.44 -22.20 -15.89
N LEU A 68 8.72 -22.07 -16.19
CA LEU A 68 9.52 -20.92 -15.72
C LEU A 68 8.97 -19.61 -16.27
N GLU A 69 8.61 -19.58 -17.54
CA GLU A 69 8.00 -18.41 -18.16
C GLU A 69 6.64 -18.09 -17.53
N GLN A 70 5.78 -19.09 -17.35
CA GLN A 70 4.49 -18.92 -16.67
C GLN A 70 4.66 -18.36 -15.25
N MET A 71 5.64 -18.84 -14.49
CA MET A 71 5.94 -18.32 -13.16
C MET A 71 6.39 -16.85 -13.21
N ARG A 72 7.26 -16.48 -14.16
CA ARG A 72 7.68 -15.08 -14.37
C ARG A 72 6.50 -14.19 -14.77
N GLN A 73 5.66 -14.65 -15.69
CA GLN A 73 4.46 -13.94 -16.10
C GLN A 73 3.45 -13.78 -14.96
N ALA A 74 3.24 -14.83 -14.16
CA ALA A 74 2.37 -14.78 -12.98
C ALA A 74 2.91 -13.79 -11.93
N GLN A 75 4.22 -13.80 -11.67
CA GLN A 75 4.86 -12.85 -10.78
C GLN A 75 4.75 -11.41 -11.29
N ALA A 76 4.94 -11.18 -12.59
CA ALA A 76 4.78 -9.87 -13.21
C ALA A 76 3.34 -9.37 -13.09
N ARG A 77 2.35 -10.22 -13.39
CA ARG A 77 0.92 -9.89 -13.21
C ARG A 77 0.57 -9.60 -11.74
N ALA A 78 1.12 -10.39 -10.80
CA ALA A 78 0.92 -10.16 -9.38
C ALA A 78 1.49 -8.81 -8.95
N ARG A 79 2.70 -8.45 -9.40
CA ARG A 79 3.29 -7.12 -9.15
C ARG A 79 2.46 -6.00 -9.77
N GLU A 80 1.99 -6.18 -11.01
CA GLU A 80 1.13 -5.20 -11.68
C GLU A 80 -0.18 -4.97 -10.90
N ALA A 81 -0.80 -6.03 -10.39
CA ALA A 81 -2.02 -5.94 -9.58
C ALA A 81 -1.82 -5.24 -8.21
N LEU A 82 -0.57 -5.10 -7.74
CA LEU A 82 -0.26 -4.31 -6.55
C LEU A 82 -0.11 -2.82 -6.86
N LYS A 83 0.14 -2.42 -8.11
CA LYS A 83 0.30 -1.01 -8.46
C LYS A 83 -1.00 -0.23 -8.20
N THR A 84 -0.84 0.98 -7.70
CA THR A 84 -1.95 1.91 -7.44
C THR A 84 -1.88 3.11 -8.38
N ASP A 85 -2.95 3.90 -8.39
CA ASP A 85 -3.03 5.18 -9.10
C ASP A 85 -2.12 6.27 -8.48
N LYS A 86 -1.58 6.03 -7.28
CA LYS A 86 -0.81 7.01 -6.53
C LYS A 86 0.65 7.07 -6.98
N ARG A 87 1.22 8.27 -6.87
CA ARG A 87 2.62 8.58 -7.18
C ARG A 87 3.36 8.97 -5.92
N CYS A 88 4.60 8.49 -5.80
CA CYS A 88 5.45 8.80 -4.68
C CYS A 88 5.76 10.30 -4.62
N LEU A 89 5.44 10.94 -3.50
CA LEU A 89 5.70 12.37 -3.31
C LEU A 89 7.20 12.74 -3.29
N ARG A 90 8.11 11.76 -3.20
CA ARG A 90 9.57 11.99 -3.21
C ARG A 90 10.18 11.92 -4.61
N CYS A 91 9.87 10.89 -5.38
CA CYS A 91 10.53 10.62 -6.66
C CYS A 91 9.57 10.51 -7.86
N GLY A 92 8.26 10.65 -7.65
CA GLY A 92 7.26 10.48 -8.72
C GLY A 92 6.99 9.03 -9.14
N GLY A 93 7.64 8.05 -8.50
CA GLY A 93 7.51 6.63 -8.80
C GLY A 93 6.11 6.06 -8.53
N VAL A 94 5.80 4.89 -9.11
CA VAL A 94 4.53 4.19 -8.86
C VAL A 94 4.49 3.64 -7.44
N MET A 95 3.37 3.82 -6.75
CA MET A 95 3.14 3.27 -5.42
C MET A 95 2.46 1.90 -5.52
N GLU A 96 2.99 0.90 -4.82
CA GLU A 96 2.45 -0.45 -4.73
C GLU A 96 1.75 -0.68 -3.38
N ARG A 97 0.64 -1.42 -3.39
CA ARG A 97 -0.10 -1.79 -2.19
C ARG A 97 0.69 -2.82 -1.40
N TYR A 98 1.22 -2.41 -0.25
CA TYR A 98 1.90 -3.30 0.69
C TYR A 98 0.91 -4.02 1.64
N GLY A 99 -0.32 -3.50 1.70
CA GLY A 99 -1.45 -4.13 2.37
C GLY A 99 -1.78 -3.48 3.72
N ARG A 100 -2.80 -4.05 4.37
CA ARG A 100 -3.32 -3.56 5.65
C ARG A 100 -2.51 -4.15 6.81
N LYS A 101 -1.96 -3.31 7.67
CA LYS A 101 -1.18 -3.72 8.84
C LYS A 101 -1.77 -3.12 10.12
N LYS A 102 -1.56 -3.82 11.24
CA LYS A 102 -1.93 -3.35 12.58
C LYS A 102 -0.66 -2.96 13.33
N PHE A 103 -0.57 -1.71 13.74
CA PHE A 103 0.49 -1.21 14.59
C PHE A 103 0.01 -1.17 16.04
N HIS A 104 0.88 -1.59 16.95
CA HIS A 104 0.67 -1.40 18.37
C HIS A 104 1.11 0.04 18.72
N LEU A 105 0.21 0.88 19.22
CA LEU A 105 0.52 2.29 19.52
C LEU A 105 1.28 2.49 20.85
N GLY A 106 1.55 1.42 21.61
CA GLY A 106 2.25 1.51 22.88
C GLY A 106 1.39 2.08 24.02
N GLU A 107 1.87 1.91 25.25
CA GLU A 107 1.23 2.41 26.48
C GLU A 107 1.85 3.76 26.86
N GLU A 108 1.23 4.89 26.52
CA GLU A 108 1.53 6.14 27.22
C GLU A 108 0.70 6.18 28.52
N SER A 109 1.18 5.47 29.54
CA SER A 109 0.71 5.60 30.92
C SER A 109 1.90 5.93 31.82
N LEU A 110 1.80 7.05 32.54
CA LEU A 110 2.72 7.48 33.61
C LEU A 110 2.68 6.53 34.83
N PHE A 111 1.88 5.46 34.80
CA PHE A 111 1.72 4.47 35.86
C PHE A 111 1.87 3.07 35.28
N GLY A 112 3.01 2.44 35.54
CA GLY A 112 3.38 1.14 34.98
C GLY A 112 2.44 -0.02 35.34
N THR A 113 2.41 -1.00 34.43
CA THR A 113 2.18 -2.45 34.61
C THR A 113 0.99 -3.00 35.42
N VAL A 114 0.03 -2.20 35.91
CA VAL A 114 -1.09 -2.72 36.74
C VAL A 114 -2.47 -2.67 36.05
N ALA A 115 -2.62 -2.06 34.87
CA ALA A 115 -3.84 -2.18 34.05
C ALA A 115 -3.63 -3.19 32.91
N ARG A 116 -3.27 -4.43 33.27
CA ARG A 116 -2.79 -5.44 32.33
C ARG A 116 -3.87 -6.28 31.63
N ASP A 117 -5.15 -6.02 31.88
CA ASP A 117 -6.23 -6.75 31.22
C ASP A 117 -7.34 -5.79 30.73
N GLY A 118 -7.41 -5.59 29.41
CA GLY A 118 -8.71 -5.77 28.76
C GLY A 118 -9.23 -4.79 27.71
N LEU A 119 -8.87 -3.49 27.68
CA LEU A 119 -9.68 -2.55 26.87
C LEU A 119 -8.98 -1.39 26.13
N PHE A 120 -7.67 -1.17 26.28
CA PHE A 120 -7.02 0.05 25.74
C PHE A 120 -5.62 -0.12 25.13
N ALA A 121 -5.25 -1.32 24.67
CA ALA A 121 -4.17 -1.42 23.70
C ALA A 121 -4.71 -0.87 22.36
N SER A 122 -4.46 0.41 22.07
CA SER A 122 -4.93 1.03 20.83
C SER A 122 -4.13 0.45 19.66
N TRP A 123 -4.76 -0.48 18.95
CA TRP A 123 -4.21 -1.03 17.71
C TRP A 123 -4.62 -0.13 16.55
N LEU A 124 -3.66 0.50 15.90
CA LEU A 124 -3.93 1.29 14.71
C LEU A 124 -3.84 0.42 13.48
N THR A 125 -4.96 0.24 12.79
CA THR A 125 -4.96 -0.44 11.51
C THR A 125 -4.77 0.58 10.40
N VAL A 126 -3.75 0.42 9.57
CA VAL A 126 -3.45 1.33 8.45
C VAL A 126 -3.24 0.55 7.16
N ASP A 127 -3.60 1.17 6.05
CA ASP A 127 -3.21 0.69 4.73
C ASP A 127 -1.86 1.30 4.35
N ILE A 128 -0.94 0.44 3.93
CA ILE A 128 0.41 0.85 3.57
C ILE A 128 0.59 0.78 2.07
N LEU A 129 1.02 1.89 1.48
CA LEU A 129 1.53 1.93 0.11
C LEU A 129 3.05 2.15 0.15
N ARG A 130 3.80 1.45 -0.71
CA ARG A 130 5.26 1.56 -0.81
C ARG A 130 5.68 1.90 -2.24
N CYS A 131 6.58 2.85 -2.40
CA CYS A 131 7.16 3.18 -3.70
C CYS A 131 8.08 2.05 -4.20
N ALA A 132 7.89 1.61 -5.44
CA ALA A 132 8.74 0.59 -6.07
C ALA A 132 10.19 1.06 -6.28
N ASP A 133 10.39 2.35 -6.55
CA ASP A 133 11.70 2.90 -6.94
C ASP A 133 12.57 3.29 -5.73
N CYS A 134 12.02 4.06 -4.77
CA CYS A 134 12.78 4.60 -3.64
C CYS A 134 12.43 4.00 -2.28
N GLY A 135 11.43 3.11 -2.22
CA GLY A 135 11.02 2.42 -0.99
C GLY A 135 10.28 3.28 0.04
N ARG A 136 10.00 4.56 -0.24
CA ARG A 136 9.18 5.41 0.66
C ARG A 136 7.81 4.77 0.88
N ALA A 137 7.37 4.70 2.13
CA ALA A 137 6.05 4.22 2.51
C ALA A 137 5.13 5.37 2.92
N GLU A 138 3.86 5.26 2.55
CA GLU A 138 2.77 6.16 2.94
C GLU A 138 1.70 5.35 3.67
N PHE A 139 1.21 5.90 4.78
CA PHE A 139 0.23 5.25 5.65
C PHE A 139 -1.11 5.95 5.53
N PHE A 140 -2.15 5.18 5.24
CA PHE A 140 -3.52 5.67 5.12
C PHE A 140 -4.31 5.18 6.32
N LEU A 141 -4.86 6.13 7.06
CA LEU A 141 -5.77 5.87 8.17
C LEU A 141 -7.16 5.50 7.61
N PRO A 142 -7.94 4.68 8.34
CA PRO A 142 -9.33 4.42 7.97
C PRO A 142 -10.14 5.71 8.02
N GLU A 143 -11.24 5.75 7.26
CA GLU A 143 -12.18 6.87 7.33
C GLU A 143 -12.70 7.05 8.75
N PRO A 144 -12.84 8.32 9.21
CA PRO A 144 -13.41 8.59 10.52
C PRO A 144 -14.85 8.05 10.58
N PRO A 145 -15.30 7.54 11.74
CA PRO A 145 -16.68 7.09 11.89
C PRO A 145 -17.63 8.23 11.55
N GLU A 146 -18.71 7.93 10.83
CA GLU A 146 -19.77 8.89 10.57
C GLU A 146 -20.33 9.39 11.90
N MET A 147 -20.00 10.62 12.26
CA MET A 147 -20.62 11.28 13.40
C MET A 147 -22.07 11.53 12.99
N GLY A 148 -22.99 10.73 13.53
CA GLY A 148 -24.41 10.87 13.28
C GLY A 148 -24.81 12.34 13.43
N SER A 149 -25.53 12.87 12.44
CA SER A 149 -26.01 14.25 12.45
C SER A 149 -26.68 14.51 13.80
N VAL A 150 -26.17 15.48 14.57
CA VAL A 150 -26.81 15.94 15.79
C VAL A 150 -28.26 16.24 15.42
N PRO A 151 -29.26 15.56 16.01
CA PRO A 151 -30.64 15.86 15.70
C PRO A 151 -30.84 17.35 15.98
N ASN A 152 -31.35 18.08 14.99
CA ASN A 152 -31.82 19.45 15.18
C ASN A 152 -32.98 19.38 16.17
N ILE A 153 -32.68 19.44 17.47
CA ILE A 153 -33.68 19.59 18.51
C ILE A 153 -34.30 20.97 18.23
N PRO A 154 -35.60 21.07 17.91
CA PRO A 154 -36.21 22.37 17.68
C PRO A 154 -36.07 23.18 18.97
N GLU A 155 -35.34 24.30 18.91
CA GLU A 155 -35.23 25.23 20.03
C GLU A 155 -36.64 25.65 20.47
N GLU A 156 -37.00 25.37 21.72
CA GLU A 156 -38.27 25.76 22.31
C GLU A 156 -38.36 27.29 22.34
N GLN A 157 -39.21 27.89 21.49
CA GLN A 157 -39.36 29.35 21.42
C GLN A 157 -40.28 29.85 22.53
N VAL A 158 -39.85 30.87 23.26
CA VAL A 158 -40.65 31.57 24.28
C VAL A 158 -41.29 32.84 23.72
N VAL A 159 -42.42 33.27 24.29
CA VAL A 159 -43.11 34.51 23.91
C VAL A 159 -42.66 35.64 24.83
N CYS A 160 -42.17 36.75 24.25
CA CYS A 160 -41.77 37.91 25.03
C CYS A 160 -42.98 38.54 25.76
N PRO A 161 -42.92 38.74 27.09
CA PRO A 161 -44.04 39.32 27.84
C PRO A 161 -44.27 40.81 27.56
N VAL A 162 -43.30 41.49 26.93
CA VAL A 162 -43.35 42.94 26.68
C VAL A 162 -43.96 43.26 25.31
N CYS A 163 -43.56 42.53 24.27
CA CYS A 163 -43.99 42.82 22.88
C CYS A 163 -44.72 41.66 22.19
N GLY A 164 -44.84 40.49 22.84
CA GLY A 164 -45.50 39.31 22.27
C GLY A 164 -44.71 38.57 21.19
N ALA A 165 -43.49 39.01 20.85
CA ALA A 165 -42.66 38.35 19.83
C ALA A 165 -42.07 37.02 20.35
N LYS A 166 -42.10 35.97 19.52
CA LYS A 166 -41.45 34.69 19.81
C LYS A 166 -39.93 34.78 19.60
N HIS A 167 -39.13 34.26 20.52
CA HIS A 167 -37.67 34.19 20.40
C HIS A 167 -37.07 33.02 21.19
N SER A 168 -35.80 32.70 20.95
CA SER A 168 -35.07 31.68 21.71
C SER A 168 -34.88 32.12 23.17
N PRO A 169 -35.05 31.22 24.17
CA PRO A 169 -34.87 31.53 25.59
C PRO A 169 -33.40 31.82 25.95
N LEU A 170 -32.46 31.45 25.08
CA LEU A 170 -31.03 31.74 25.24
C LEU A 170 -30.68 33.21 24.99
N ILE A 171 -31.59 33.99 24.38
CA ILE A 171 -31.39 35.40 24.08
C ILE A 171 -32.51 36.28 24.65
N ASN A 172 -32.17 37.51 25.01
CA ASN A 172 -33.16 38.53 25.31
C ASN A 172 -33.97 38.90 24.06
N CYS A 173 -35.22 39.35 24.25
CA CYS A 173 -36.11 39.68 23.13
C CYS A 173 -35.46 40.69 22.16
N PRO A 174 -35.14 40.28 20.92
CA PRO A 174 -34.43 41.13 19.98
C PRO A 174 -35.24 42.37 19.60
N ASN A 175 -36.58 42.25 19.55
CA ASN A 175 -37.45 43.36 19.19
C ASN A 175 -37.46 44.46 20.27
N CYS A 176 -37.55 44.08 21.55
CA CYS A 176 -37.43 45.03 22.66
C CYS A 176 -36.01 45.61 22.78
N ALA A 177 -34.97 44.82 22.51
CA ALA A 177 -33.58 45.29 22.56
C ALA A 177 -33.31 46.35 21.48
N LEU A 178 -33.87 46.19 20.28
CA LEU A 178 -33.75 47.17 19.20
C LEU A 178 -34.55 48.44 19.48
N ASN A 179 -35.78 48.33 20.01
CA ASN A 179 -36.61 49.50 20.34
C ASN A 179 -36.12 50.30 21.56
N ARG A 180 -35.23 49.75 22.40
CA ARG A 180 -34.55 50.54 23.45
C ARG A 180 -33.46 51.45 22.90
N ARG A 181 -32.88 51.14 21.73
CA ARG A 181 -31.76 51.92 21.17
C ARG A 181 -32.19 53.25 20.55
N SER A 182 -33.45 53.40 20.11
CA SER A 182 -33.93 54.64 19.51
C SER A 182 -34.10 55.80 20.50
N VAL A 183 -34.04 55.55 21.81
CA VAL A 183 -34.21 56.58 22.85
C VAL A 183 -32.85 57.15 23.36
N GLN A 184 -31.71 56.59 22.96
CA GLN A 184 -30.37 57.01 23.44
C GLN A 184 -29.40 57.44 22.32
N SER A 185 -29.89 57.95 21.19
CA SER A 185 -29.03 58.57 20.18
C SER A 185 -28.93 60.09 20.39
N GLU A 186 -28.28 60.52 21.47
CA GLU A 186 -27.50 61.76 21.43
C GLU A 186 -26.02 61.37 21.41
N PRO A 187 -25.24 61.78 20.39
CA PRO A 187 -23.82 61.47 20.36
C PRO A 187 -23.07 62.37 21.36
N PRO A 188 -22.21 61.82 22.25
CA PRO A 188 -21.31 62.65 23.02
C PRO A 188 -20.28 63.29 22.06
N ARG A 189 -20.31 64.62 21.98
CA ARG A 189 -19.23 65.43 21.39
C ARG A 189 -17.99 65.29 22.27
N GLY A 190 -16.92 64.69 21.76
CA GLY A 190 -15.64 64.74 22.49
C GLY A 190 -14.51 63.86 21.95
N GLY A 191 -13.61 64.47 21.18
CA GLY A 191 -12.16 64.26 21.24
C GLY A 191 -11.59 62.88 20.94
N GLY A 192 -11.32 62.61 19.65
CA GLY A 192 -10.50 61.48 19.24
C GLY A 192 -9.05 61.60 19.74
N LYS A 193 -8.64 60.71 20.64
CA LYS A 193 -7.23 60.36 20.84
C LYS A 193 -6.97 59.05 20.11
N LYS A 194 -6.00 59.06 19.19
CA LYS A 194 -5.56 57.85 18.47
C LYS A 194 -5.06 56.79 19.46
N PRO A 195 -5.39 55.52 19.24
CA PRO A 195 -4.94 54.44 20.11
C PRO A 195 -3.42 54.20 20.00
N PRO A 196 -2.76 53.73 21.09
CA PRO A 196 -1.30 53.77 21.26
C PRO A 196 -0.45 52.84 20.40
N TRP A 197 -1.04 52.04 19.50
CA TRP A 197 -0.32 51.07 18.66
C TRP A 197 -0.20 51.49 17.19
N GLU A 198 -0.63 52.70 16.83
CA GLU A 198 -0.11 53.37 15.63
C GLU A 198 1.26 53.99 15.95
N LYS A 199 2.30 53.18 15.76
CA LYS A 199 3.66 53.63 15.42
C LYS A 199 4.07 52.95 14.12
#